data_AF-A0A2G4FBS4-F1
#
_entry.id   AF-A0A2G4FBS4-F1
#
_cell.length_a   1.000
_cell.length_b   1.000
_cell.length_c   1.000
_cell.angle_alpha   90.00
_cell.angle_beta   90.00
_cell.angle_gamma   90.00
#
_symmetry.space_group_name_H-M   'P 1'
#
loop_
_entity.id
_entity.type
_entity.pdbx_description
1 polymer ?
#
loop_
_entity_poly.entity_id
_entity_poly.type
_entity_poly.pdbx_seq_one_letter_code
_entity_poly.pdbx_strand_id
1 'polypeptide(L)'
;MNPLFTAHKHYGSLLLLLILAVIVVALVKGPKTKFQRIVTVLVDINLVVGLVAFFYTARPVSWFHPILALAAVALLHIGAKSEDKGKVVSCFSIALLLLIAAWAVNASWGPEWFKTNFVKLPATAVIAK
;
A
#
# COMPACT_ATOMS: atom_id res chain seq x y z
N MET A 1 1.67 -19.78 8.16
CA MET A 1 2.12 -18.46 7.65
C MET A 1 2.64 -17.65 8.82
N ASN A 2 3.65 -16.81 8.65
CA ASN A 2 4.08 -15.89 9.72
C ASN A 2 2.89 -15.00 10.14
N PRO A 3 2.58 -14.87 11.44
CA PRO A 3 1.51 -14.01 11.94
C PRO A 3 1.57 -12.58 11.39
N LEU A 4 2.77 -12.01 11.25
CA LEU A 4 3.01 -10.65 10.77
C LEU A 4 2.63 -10.48 9.28
N PHE A 5 2.90 -11.49 8.45
CA PHE A 5 2.49 -11.49 7.04
C PHE A 5 0.96 -11.63 6.88
N THR A 6 0.33 -12.41 7.75
CA THR A 6 -1.13 -12.56 7.78
C THR A 6 -1.80 -11.25 8.20
N ALA A 7 -1.25 -10.59 9.23
CA ALA A 7 -1.69 -9.27 9.68
C ALA A 7 -1.53 -8.22 8.57
N HIS A 8 -0.38 -8.13 7.91
CA HIS A 8 -0.14 -7.22 6.78
C HIS A 8 -1.17 -7.40 5.66
N LYS A 9 -1.47 -8.66 5.29
CA LYS A 9 -2.44 -8.96 4.24
C LYS A 9 -3.86 -8.53 4.63
N HIS A 10 -4.30 -8.85 5.85
CA HIS A 10 -5.64 -8.51 6.32
C HIS A 10 -5.81 -6.99 6.49
N TYR A 11 -4.80 -6.35 7.07
CA TYR A 11 -4.74 -4.90 7.27
C TYR A 11 -4.73 -4.17 5.92
N GLY A 12 -3.98 -4.67 4.93
CA GLY A 12 -3.99 -4.14 3.56
C GLY A 12 -5.38 -4.11 2.93
N SER A 13 -6.17 -5.18 3.03
CA SER A 13 -7.54 -5.20 2.49
C SER A 13 -8.46 -4.17 3.17
N LEU A 14 -8.35 -4.02 4.49
CA LEU A 14 -9.11 -3.02 5.24
C LEU A 14 -8.72 -1.59 4.84
N LEU A 15 -7.44 -1.34 4.55
CA LEU A 15 -6.98 -0.02 4.12
C LEU A 15 -7.49 0.38 2.74
N LEU A 16 -7.66 -0.56 1.80
CA LEU A 16 -8.30 -0.27 0.52
C LEU A 16 -9.73 0.27 0.73
N LEU A 17 -10.48 -0.32 1.67
CA LEU A 17 -11.82 0.16 2.04
C LEU A 17 -11.78 1.55 2.68
N LEU A 18 -10.80 1.82 3.55
CA LEU A 18 -10.64 3.14 4.17
C LEU A 18 -10.30 4.23 3.15
N ILE A 19 -9.44 3.93 2.17
CA ILE A 19 -9.14 4.86 1.07
C ILE A 19 -10.39 5.10 0.23
N LEU A 20 -11.14 4.05 -0.11
CA LEU A 20 -12.43 4.18 -0.79
C LEU A 20 -13.41 5.04 0.02
N ALA A 21 -13.46 4.86 1.34
CA ALA A 21 -14.28 5.68 2.23
C ALA A 21 -13.86 7.15 2.19
N VAL A 22 -12.56 7.47 2.13
CA VAL A 22 -12.10 8.86 1.96
C VAL A 22 -12.62 9.45 0.65
N ILE A 23 -12.55 8.69 -0.45
CA ILE A 23 -13.06 9.14 -1.76
C ILE A 23 -14.56 9.41 -1.69
N VAL A 24 -15.35 8.47 -1.17
CA VAL A 24 -16.81 8.63 -1.03
C VAL A 24 -17.16 9.81 -0.14
N VAL A 25 -16.48 9.97 1.00
CA VAL A 25 -16.69 11.11 1.90
C VAL A 25 -16.34 12.42 1.19
N ALA A 26 -15.24 12.48 0.46
CA ALA A 26 -14.86 13.67 -0.31
C ALA A 26 -15.88 14.02 -1.40
N LEU A 27 -16.48 13.00 -2.04
CA LEU A 27 -17.51 13.19 -3.07
C LEU A 27 -18.84 13.71 -2.51
N VAL A 28 -19.31 13.13 -1.40
CA VAL A 28 -20.65 13.37 -0.83
C VAL A 28 -20.67 14.50 0.20
N LYS A 29 -19.65 14.57 1.07
CA LYS A 29 -19.61 15.49 2.22
C LYS A 29 -18.46 16.51 2.14
N GLY A 30 -17.71 16.49 1.04
CA GLY A 30 -16.51 17.31 0.84
C GLY A 30 -15.29 16.78 1.61
N PRO A 31 -14.09 17.31 1.31
CA PRO A 31 -12.84 16.94 1.95
C PRO A 31 -12.87 17.03 3.49
N LYS A 32 -12.37 15.98 4.16
CA LYS A 32 -12.19 15.92 5.61
C LYS A 32 -10.73 15.61 5.92
N THR A 33 -9.92 16.65 6.05
CA THR A 33 -8.46 16.57 6.20
C THR A 33 -8.02 15.68 7.37
N LYS A 34 -8.73 15.70 8.51
CA LYS A 34 -8.46 14.79 9.63
C LYS A 34 -8.59 13.32 9.23
N PHE A 35 -9.67 12.96 8.53
CA PHE A 35 -9.90 11.58 8.09
C PHE A 35 -8.88 11.16 7.03
N GLN A 36 -8.59 12.02 6.05
CA GLN A 36 -7.56 11.76 5.03
C GLN A 36 -6.20 11.47 5.68
N ARG A 37 -5.76 12.30 6.64
CA ARG A 37 -4.49 12.10 7.36
C ARG A 37 -4.43 10.79 8.12
N ILE A 38 -5.50 10.45 8.84
CA ILE A 38 -5.58 9.19 9.59
C ILE A 38 -5.41 8.02 8.62
N VAL A 39 -6.17 7.98 7.52
CA VAL A 39 -6.07 6.89 6.54
C VAL A 39 -4.66 6.82 5.94
N THR A 40 -4.05 7.94 5.57
CA THR A 40 -2.67 7.96 5.04
C THR A 40 -1.66 7.38 6.04
N VAL A 41 -1.74 7.76 7.33
CA VAL A 41 -0.86 7.21 8.37
C VAL A 41 -1.08 5.71 8.56
N LEU A 42 -2.33 5.24 8.50
CA LEU A 42 -2.62 3.81 8.60
C LEU A 42 -2.00 3.02 7.41
N VAL A 43 -1.95 3.62 6.22
CA VAL A 43 -1.25 3.05 5.05
C VAL A 43 0.27 3.03 5.27
N ASP A 44 0.85 4.10 5.82
CA ASP A 44 2.28 4.14 6.17
C ASP A 44 2.65 3.01 7.14
N ILE A 45 1.82 2.77 8.17
CA ILE A 45 2.00 1.66 9.10
C ILE A 45 1.99 0.32 8.36
N ASN A 46 1.05 0.11 7.43
CA ASN A 46 1.02 -1.14 6.67
C ASN A 46 2.24 -1.33 5.78
N LEU A 47 2.75 -0.25 5.18
CA LEU A 47 3.97 -0.28 4.38
C LEU A 47 5.16 -0.71 5.26
N VAL A 48 5.30 -0.13 6.45
CA VAL A 48 6.37 -0.49 7.40
C VAL A 48 6.25 -1.95 7.85
N VAL A 49 5.04 -2.42 8.18
CA VAL A 49 4.82 -3.83 8.53
C VAL A 49 5.19 -4.74 7.35
N GLY A 50 4.83 -4.36 6.11
CA GLY A 50 5.20 -5.10 4.90
C GLY A 50 6.71 -5.15 4.68
N LEU A 51 7.41 -4.05 4.92
CA LEU A 51 8.87 -3.97 4.83
C LEU A 51 9.54 -4.88 5.86
N VAL A 52 9.09 -4.85 7.11
CA VAL A 52 9.59 -5.75 8.17
C VAL A 52 9.31 -7.21 7.81
N ALA A 53 8.11 -7.53 7.29
CA ALA A 53 7.75 -8.88 6.85
C ALA A 53 8.67 -9.37 5.72
N PHE A 54 9.02 -8.49 4.78
CA PHE A 54 9.89 -8.79 3.65
C PHE A 54 11.28 -9.22 4.13
N PHE A 55 11.90 -8.44 5.03
CA PHE A 55 13.21 -8.80 5.59
C PHE A 55 13.17 -10.03 6.49
N TYR A 56 12.11 -10.22 7.27
CA TYR A 56 11.99 -11.38 8.16
C TYR A 56 11.77 -12.69 7.39
N THR A 57 10.99 -12.66 6.30
CA THR A 57 10.65 -13.87 5.55
C THR A 57 11.58 -14.16 4.38
N ALA A 58 12.38 -13.18 3.95
CA ALA A 58 13.23 -13.23 2.76
C ALA A 58 12.53 -13.76 1.50
N ARG A 59 11.19 -13.63 1.45
CA ARG A 59 10.41 -14.12 0.31
C ARG A 59 10.70 -13.25 -0.90
N PRO A 60 10.88 -13.85 -2.09
CA PRO A 60 11.00 -13.08 -3.32
C PRO A 60 9.71 -12.30 -3.55
N VAL A 61 9.84 -10.98 -3.62
CA VAL A 61 8.74 -10.05 -3.93
C VAL A 61 9.10 -9.35 -5.23
N SER A 62 8.15 -9.23 -6.14
CA SER A 62 8.39 -8.49 -7.38
C SER A 62 8.54 -6.98 -7.12
N TRP A 63 9.45 -6.33 -7.82
CA TRP A 63 9.73 -4.88 -7.76
C TRP A 63 8.49 -4.02 -7.96
N PHE A 64 7.49 -4.52 -8.69
CA PHE A 64 6.23 -3.81 -8.85
C PHE A 64 5.53 -3.54 -7.52
N HIS A 65 5.60 -4.47 -6.55
CA HIS A 65 4.93 -4.29 -5.28
C HIS A 65 5.43 -3.06 -4.48
N PRO A 66 6.73 -2.93 -4.15
CA PRO A 66 7.23 -1.77 -3.42
C PRO A 66 7.14 -0.47 -4.24
N ILE A 67 7.36 -0.51 -5.56
CA ILE A 67 7.26 0.70 -6.42
C ILE A 67 5.85 1.26 -6.39
N LEU A 68 4.84 0.41 -6.64
CA LEU A 68 3.44 0.82 -6.65
C LEU A 68 2.96 1.25 -5.26
N ALA A 69 3.39 0.57 -4.20
CA ALA A 69 3.05 0.93 -2.83
C ALA A 69 3.63 2.29 -2.43
N LEU A 70 4.90 2.57 -2.76
CA LEU A 70 5.54 3.87 -2.49
C LEU A 70 4.91 5.00 -3.32
N ALA A 71 4.60 4.76 -4.60
CA ALA A 71 3.91 5.72 -5.44
C ALA A 71 2.52 6.07 -4.88
N ALA A 72 1.77 5.07 -4.39
CA ALA A 72 0.49 5.29 -3.74
C ALA A 72 0.62 6.14 -2.47
N VAL A 73 1.60 5.82 -1.61
CA VAL A 73 1.87 6.58 -0.38
C VAL A 73 2.18 8.04 -0.68
N ALA A 74 3.02 8.31 -1.69
CA ALA A 74 3.32 9.68 -2.11
C ALA A 74 2.05 10.46 -2.50
N LEU A 75 1.16 9.85 -3.30
CA LEU A 75 -0.12 10.46 -3.68
C LEU A 75 -1.06 10.69 -2.50
N LEU A 76 -1.13 9.73 -1.57
CA LEU A 76 -1.93 9.88 -0.35
C LEU A 76 -1.43 11.08 0.48
N HIS A 77 -0.12 11.26 0.63
CA HIS A 77 0.44 12.41 1.34
C HIS A 77 0.20 13.75 0.63
N ILE A 78 0.25 13.77 -0.71
CA ILE A 78 -0.09 14.95 -1.53
C ILE A 78 -1.56 15.36 -1.32
N GLY A 79 -2.46 14.37 -1.24
CA GLY A 79 -3.89 14.59 -1.04
C GLY A 79 -4.31 14.87 0.42
N ALA A 80 -3.56 14.36 1.41
CA ALA A 80 -4.02 14.24 2.80
C ALA A 80 -4.30 15.55 3.54
N LYS A 81 -3.78 16.68 3.05
CA LYS A 81 -3.98 18.00 3.67
C LYS A 81 -4.79 18.95 2.79
N SER A 82 -5.34 18.45 1.68
CA SER A 82 -6.06 19.27 0.71
C SER A 82 -7.53 19.42 1.09
N GLU A 83 -8.03 20.65 0.98
CA GLU A 83 -9.45 20.99 1.05
C GLU A 83 -10.10 21.05 -0.33
N ASP A 84 -9.31 20.89 -1.39
CA ASP A 84 -9.81 20.85 -2.76
C ASP A 84 -10.35 19.45 -3.07
N LYS A 85 -11.63 19.38 -3.45
CA LYS A 85 -12.33 18.11 -3.74
C LYS A 85 -11.69 17.38 -4.91
N GLY A 86 -11.34 18.09 -5.99
CA GLY A 86 -10.76 17.48 -7.19
C GLY A 86 -9.43 16.80 -6.88
N LYS A 87 -8.54 17.50 -6.16
CA LYS A 87 -7.24 17.00 -5.73
C LYS A 87 -7.36 15.80 -4.80
N VAL A 88 -8.25 15.85 -3.79
CA VAL A 88 -8.44 14.71 -2.88
C VAL A 88 -8.94 13.48 -3.63
N VAL A 89 -10.00 13.64 -4.44
CA VAL A 89 -10.60 12.52 -5.18
C VAL A 89 -9.60 11.92 -6.17
N SER A 90 -8.90 12.75 -6.95
CA SER A 90 -7.90 12.26 -7.90
C SER A 90 -6.72 11.56 -7.22
N CYS A 91 -6.09 12.17 -6.21
CA CYS A 91 -4.95 11.58 -5.51
C CYS A 91 -5.32 10.26 -4.85
N PHE A 92 -6.43 10.22 -4.10
CA PHE A 92 -6.85 9.00 -3.40
C PHE A 92 -7.33 7.91 -4.37
N SER A 93 -7.96 8.27 -5.49
CA SER A 93 -8.40 7.28 -6.49
C SER A 93 -7.20 6.65 -7.21
N ILE A 94 -6.22 7.46 -7.63
CA ILE A 94 -5.00 6.93 -8.26
C ILE A 94 -4.23 6.07 -7.25
N ALA A 95 -4.10 6.53 -5.99
CA ALA A 95 -3.48 5.74 -4.94
C ALA A 95 -4.19 4.40 -4.69
N LEU A 96 -5.53 4.38 -4.69
CA LEU A 96 -6.32 3.16 -4.55
C LEU A 96 -6.00 2.16 -5.68
N LEU A 97 -5.97 2.62 -6.93
CA LEU A 97 -5.63 1.78 -8.07
C LEU A 97 -4.20 1.23 -7.99
N LEU A 98 -3.24 2.06 -7.57
CA LEU A 98 -1.86 1.63 -7.37
C LEU A 98 -1.73 0.57 -6.27
N LEU A 99 -2.48 0.69 -5.16
CA LEU A 99 -2.46 -0.30 -4.08
C LEU A 99 -3.16 -1.61 -4.49
N ILE A 100 -4.22 -1.55 -5.29
CA ILE A 100 -4.84 -2.74 -5.88
C ILE A 100 -3.85 -3.43 -6.83
N ALA A 101 -3.13 -2.67 -7.65
CA ALA A 101 -2.09 -3.20 -8.53
C ALA A 101 -0.93 -3.80 -7.73
N ALA A 102 -0.49 -3.15 -6.65
CA ALA A 102 0.50 -3.70 -5.72
C ALA A 102 0.02 -5.02 -5.11
N TRP A 103 -1.25 -5.11 -4.72
CA TRP A 103 -1.85 -6.33 -4.21
C TRP A 103 -1.91 -7.44 -5.27
N ALA A 104 -2.24 -7.09 -6.52
CA ALA A 104 -2.29 -8.02 -7.65
C ALA A 104 -0.97 -8.80 -7.83
N VAL A 105 0.18 -8.16 -7.56
CA VAL A 105 1.51 -8.79 -7.65
C VAL A 105 1.60 -10.10 -6.85
N ASN A 106 0.86 -10.24 -5.75
CA ASN A 106 0.87 -11.44 -4.90
C ASN A 106 -0.45 -12.22 -4.94
N ALA A 107 -1.41 -11.80 -5.77
CA ALA A 107 -2.71 -12.42 -5.87
C ALA A 107 -2.75 -13.50 -6.97
N SER A 108 -3.60 -14.52 -6.80
CA SER A 108 -3.78 -15.58 -7.81
C SER A 108 -4.25 -15.03 -9.15
N TRP A 109 -5.12 -14.02 -9.13
CA TRP A 109 -5.68 -13.36 -10.31
C TRP A 109 -4.76 -12.31 -10.95
N GLY A 110 -3.66 -11.94 -10.31
CA GLY A 110 -2.76 -10.92 -10.84
C GLY A 110 -2.04 -11.35 -12.13
N PRO A 111 -1.74 -10.43 -13.06
CA PRO A 111 -1.05 -10.74 -14.30
C PRO A 111 0.30 -11.41 -14.06
N GLU A 112 0.68 -12.36 -14.90
CA GLU A 112 1.90 -13.15 -14.68
C GLU A 112 3.18 -12.33 -14.80
N TRP A 113 3.22 -11.37 -15.73
CA TRP A 113 4.34 -10.45 -15.91
C TRP A 113 4.57 -9.50 -14.72
N PHE A 114 3.55 -9.26 -13.87
CA PHE A 114 3.73 -8.56 -12.59
C PHE A 114 4.53 -9.36 -11.58
N LYS A 115 4.58 -10.68 -11.73
CA LYS A 115 5.15 -11.61 -10.74
C LYS A 115 6.61 -11.94 -11.01
N THR A 116 7.09 -11.76 -12.23
CA THR A 116 8.39 -12.30 -12.70
C THR A 116 9.61 -11.39 -12.48
N ASN A 117 9.43 -10.19 -11.91
CA ASN A 117 10.48 -9.17 -11.76
C ASN A 117 10.95 -9.00 -10.31
N PHE A 118 11.74 -9.94 -9.77
CA PHE A 118 12.00 -10.02 -8.33
C PHE A 118 13.04 -9.03 -7.78
N VAL A 119 12.78 -8.53 -6.57
CA VAL A 119 13.76 -7.88 -5.70
C VAL A 119 14.82 -8.91 -5.33
N LYS A 120 16.06 -8.68 -5.78
CA LYS A 120 17.22 -9.44 -5.32
C LYS A 120 17.61 -8.90 -3.95
N LEU A 121 17.29 -9.65 -2.90
CA LEU A 121 17.94 -9.44 -1.61
C LEU A 121 19.42 -9.77 -1.76
N PRO A 122 20.35 -8.96 -1.21
CA PRO A 122 21.74 -9.40 -1.10
C PRO A 122 21.73 -10.77 -0.42
N ALA A 123 22.48 -11.73 -0.97
CA ALA A 123 22.66 -13.04 -0.35
C ALA A 123 23.04 -12.78 1.11
N THR A 124 22.16 -13.19 2.03
CA THR A 124 22.24 -12.85 3.44
C THR A 124 23.68 -13.02 3.92
N ALA A 125 24.27 -11.96 4.46
CA ALA A 125 25.24 -12.11 5.53
C ALA A 125 24.53 -12.98 6.56
N VAL A 126 24.92 -14.25 6.59
CA VAL A 126 24.55 -15.19 7.63
C VAL A 126 24.84 -14.47 8.92
N ILE A 127 23.80 -14.08 9.66
CA ILE A 127 23.98 -13.73 11.06
C ILE A 127 24.42 -15.06 11.68
N ALA A 128 25.74 -15.20 11.83
CA ALA A 128 26.35 -16.31 12.51
C ALA A 128 25.74 -16.39 13.90
N LYS A 129 25.37 -17.62 14.28
CA LYS A 129 24.77 -17.99 15.57
C LYS A 129 25.47 -17.35 16.77
#